data_AF-A0A2H5AXH7-F1
#
_entry.id   AF-A0A2H5AXH7-F1
#
_cell.length_a   1.000
_cell.length_b   1.000
_cell.length_c   1.000
_cell.angle_alpha   90.00
_cell.angle_beta   90.00
_cell.angle_gamma   90.00
#
_symmetry.space_group_name_H-M   'P 1'
#
loop_
_entity.id
_entity.type
_entity.pdbx_description
1 polymer ?
#
loop_
_entity_poly.entity_id
_entity_poly.type
_entity_poly.pdbx_seq_one_letter_code
_entity_poly.pdbx_strand_id
1 'polypeptide(L)'
;MPDANVRIPAETRDRLAEVAAAEHLSLRAYLARLADTLLTPAERAERAEQARLKLQAWNGYDPDTDATARLDDELDRRLTQAGDR
;
A
#
# COMPACT_ATOMS: atom_id res chain seq x y z
N MET A 1 23.80 -1.03 -7.67
CA MET A 1 22.78 -2.07 -7.91
C MET A 1 22.63 -2.24 -9.41
N PRO A 2 22.61 -3.47 -9.95
CA PRO A 2 22.36 -3.69 -11.37
C PRO A 2 20.93 -3.28 -11.72
N ASP A 3 20.74 -2.67 -12.89
CA ASP A 3 19.42 -2.36 -13.40
C ASP A 3 18.68 -3.66 -13.79
N ALA A 4 17.39 -3.74 -13.45
CA ALA A 4 16.52 -4.85 -13.81
C ALA A 4 15.63 -4.45 -14.99
N ASN A 5 15.55 -5.32 -16.00
CA ASN A 5 14.68 -5.10 -17.16
C ASN A 5 13.30 -5.71 -16.91
N VAL A 6 12.28 -4.86 -16.80
CA VAL A 6 10.87 -5.27 -16.66
C VAL A 6 10.15 -5.10 -18.00
N ARG A 7 9.50 -6.17 -18.47
CA ARG A 7 8.64 -6.08 -19.66
C ARG A 7 7.27 -5.55 -19.26
N ILE A 8 6.89 -4.42 -19.85
CA ILE A 8 5.57 -3.79 -19.69
C ILE A 8 5.02 -3.39 -21.06
N PRO A 9 3.69 -3.30 -21.23
CA PRO A 9 3.09 -2.74 -22.44
C PRO A 9 3.59 -1.30 -22.69
N ALA A 10 3.77 -0.94 -23.96
CA ALA A 10 4.26 0.38 -24.34
C ALA A 10 3.35 1.52 -23.82
N GLU A 11 2.03 1.32 -23.90
CA GLU A 11 1.04 2.26 -23.36
C GLU A 11 1.21 2.50 -21.85
N THR A 12 1.47 1.43 -21.08
CA THR A 12 1.73 1.54 -19.64
C THR A 12 3.01 2.32 -19.35
N ARG A 13 4.08 2.05 -20.12
CA ARG A 13 5.34 2.80 -20.00
C ARG A 13 5.13 4.29 -20.25
N ASP A 14 4.40 4.62 -21.32
CA ASP A 14 4.21 6.00 -21.75
C ASP A 14 3.38 6.77 -20.72
N ARG A 15 2.31 6.16 -20.21
CA ARG A 15 1.52 6.71 -19.10
C ARG A 15 2.35 6.91 -17.84
N LEU A 16 3.21 5.96 -17.46
CA LEU A 16 4.10 6.12 -16.30
C LEU A 16 5.13 7.23 -16.52
N ALA A 17 5.61 7.42 -17.75
CA ALA A 17 6.53 8.48 -18.10
C ALA A 17 5.87 9.86 -18.00
N GLU A 18 4.61 9.99 -18.44
CA GLU A 18 3.82 11.23 -18.26
C GLU A 18 3.64 11.58 -16.78
N VAL A 19 3.29 10.58 -15.94
CA VAL A 19 3.15 10.78 -14.49
C VAL A 19 4.47 11.18 -13.86
N ALA A 20 5.58 10.52 -14.21
CA ALA A 20 6.90 10.88 -13.72
C ALA A 20 7.29 12.31 -14.13
N ALA A 21 6.99 12.71 -15.37
CA ALA A 21 7.28 14.05 -15.88
C ALA A 21 6.45 15.13 -15.17
N ALA A 22 5.18 14.86 -14.84
CA ALA A 22 4.33 15.74 -14.05
C ALA A 22 4.91 16.01 -12.64
N GLU A 23 5.69 15.07 -12.12
CA GLU A 23 6.37 15.18 -10.83
C GLU A 23 7.84 15.63 -10.96
N HIS A 24 8.28 16.03 -12.16
CA HIS A 24 9.67 16.39 -12.47
C HIS A 24 10.70 15.30 -12.13
N LEU A 25 10.28 14.04 -12.19
CA LEU A 25 11.12 12.87 -11.95
C LEU A 25 11.39 12.12 -13.26
N SER A 26 12.52 11.42 -13.32
CA SER A 26 12.74 10.41 -14.35
C SER A 26 11.87 9.18 -14.05
N LEU A 27 11.50 8.42 -15.08
CA LEU A 27 10.74 7.17 -14.90
C LEU A 27 11.40 6.21 -13.90
N ARG A 28 12.74 6.11 -13.94
CA ARG A 28 13.52 5.32 -12.97
C ARG A 28 13.38 5.85 -11.55
N ALA A 29 13.51 7.17 -11.35
CA ALA A 29 13.39 7.78 -10.02
C ALA A 29 11.97 7.67 -9.47
N TYR A 30 10.96 7.82 -10.34
CA TYR A 30 9.56 7.63 -10.00
C TYR A 30 9.29 6.18 -9.55
N LEU A 31 9.79 5.18 -10.29
CA LEU A 31 9.63 3.77 -9.92
C LEU A 31 10.36 3.41 -8.62
N ALA A 32 11.55 3.95 -8.39
CA ALA A 32 12.26 3.76 -7.12
C ALA A 32 11.48 4.35 -5.94
N ARG A 33 11.00 5.59 -6.07
CA ARG A 33 10.16 6.22 -5.04
C ARG A 33 8.86 5.45 -4.84
N LEU A 34 8.24 4.96 -5.92
CA LEU A 34 7.03 4.17 -5.83
C LEU A 34 7.29 2.88 -5.03
N ALA A 35 8.40 2.19 -5.28
CA ALA A 35 8.80 1.02 -4.49
C ALA A 35 9.05 1.36 -3.01
N ASP A 36 9.66 2.50 -2.71
CA ASP A 36 9.88 2.95 -1.33
C ASP A 36 8.58 3.30 -0.59
N THR A 37 7.56 3.77 -1.33
CA THR A 37 6.25 4.15 -0.76
C THR A 37 5.26 2.98 -0.68
N LEU A 38 5.32 2.03 -1.62
CA LEU A 38 4.42 0.89 -1.67
C LEU A 38 5.01 -0.28 -0.90
N LEU A 39 4.57 -0.42 0.35
CA LEU A 39 4.80 -1.64 1.11
C LEU A 39 4.17 -2.83 0.36
N THR A 40 4.95 -3.89 0.20
CA THR A 40 4.43 -5.19 -0.25
C THR A 40 3.38 -5.71 0.73
N PRO A 41 2.47 -6.61 0.31
CA PRO A 41 1.51 -7.21 1.24
C PRO A 41 2.17 -7.86 2.47
N ALA A 42 3.35 -8.47 2.29
CA ALA A 42 4.12 -9.06 3.37
C ALA A 42 4.64 -7.99 4.35
N GLU A 43 5.24 -6.92 3.85
CA GLU A 43 5.74 -5.83 4.69
C GLU A 43 4.60 -5.06 5.38
N ARG A 44 3.42 -4.97 4.75
CA ARG A 44 2.22 -4.44 5.42
C ARG A 44 1.77 -5.32 6.57
N ALA A 45 1.75 -6.64 6.38
CA ALA A 45 1.40 -7.58 7.44
C ALA A 45 2.41 -7.52 8.60
N GLU A 46 3.71 -7.46 8.30
CA GLU A 46 4.76 -7.30 9.30
C GLU A 46 4.61 -5.97 10.06
N ARG A 47 4.37 -4.86 9.35
CA ARG A 47 4.15 -3.55 9.98
C ARG A 47 2.89 -3.53 10.83
N ALA A 48 1.82 -4.20 10.41
CA ALA A 48 0.60 -4.35 11.20
C ALA A 48 0.86 -5.14 12.48
N GLU A 49 1.66 -6.21 12.39
CA GLU A 49 2.03 -7.02 13.56
C GLU A 49 2.92 -6.24 14.54
N GLN A 50 3.93 -5.54 14.03
CA GLN A 50 4.78 -4.66 14.85
C GLN A 50 3.97 -3.54 15.51
N ALA A 51 2.97 -3.00 14.81
CA ALA A 51 2.05 -2.02 15.39
C ALA A 51 1.18 -2.64 16.47
N ARG A 52 0.64 -3.85 16.27
CA ARG A 52 -0.12 -4.58 17.29
C ARG A 52 0.70 -4.84 18.54
N LEU A 53 1.92 -5.36 18.40
CA LEU A 53 2.82 -5.60 19.54
C LEU A 53 3.14 -4.30 20.31
N LYS A 54 3.40 -3.20 19.60
CA LYS A 54 3.63 -1.89 20.23
C LYS A 54 2.39 -1.35 20.91
N LEU A 55 1.21 -1.51 20.32
CA LEU A 55 -0.05 -1.11 20.92
C LEU A 55 -0.34 -1.95 22.16
N GLN A 56 -0.25 -3.28 22.09
CA GLN A 56 -0.40 -4.18 23.23
C GLN A 56 0.55 -3.81 24.37
N ALA A 57 1.81 -3.50 24.06
CA ALA A 57 2.78 -3.04 25.05
C ALA A 57 2.44 -1.66 25.65
N TRP A 58 1.79 -0.78 24.89
CA TRP A 58 1.51 0.60 25.29
C TRP A 58 0.16 0.79 25.99
N ASN A 59 -0.90 0.12 25.53
CA ASN A 59 -2.27 0.29 26.05
C ASN A 59 -2.99 -1.04 26.36
N GLY A 60 -2.33 -2.20 26.19
CA GLY A 60 -2.96 -3.51 26.39
C GLY A 60 -3.95 -3.90 25.29
N TYR A 61 -4.00 -3.17 24.17
CA TYR A 61 -4.88 -3.46 23.06
C TYR A 61 -4.39 -4.70 22.31
N ASP A 62 -5.11 -5.79 22.53
CA ASP A 62 -4.98 -7.05 21.80
C ASP A 62 -6.28 -7.25 21.01
N PRO A 63 -6.33 -6.82 19.74
CA PRO A 63 -7.54 -6.97 18.95
C PRO A 63 -7.70 -8.44 18.57
N ASP A 64 -8.70 -9.09 19.17
CA ASP A 64 -9.17 -10.40 18.76
C ASP A 64 -9.39 -10.43 17.24
N THR A 65 -8.80 -11.42 16.58
CA THR A 65 -8.87 -11.61 15.12
C THR A 65 -10.31 -11.67 14.63
N ASP A 66 -11.21 -12.26 15.41
CA ASP A 66 -12.63 -12.38 15.05
C ASP A 66 -13.39 -11.05 15.22
N ALA A 67 -12.95 -10.20 16.16
CA ALA A 67 -13.48 -8.86 16.31
C ALA A 67 -12.98 -7.92 15.20
N THR A 68 -11.72 -8.08 14.78
CA THR A 68 -11.11 -7.30 13.70
C THR A 68 -11.77 -7.61 12.36
N ALA A 69 -11.96 -8.89 12.02
CA ALA A 69 -12.62 -9.29 10.77
C ALA A 69 -14.04 -8.72 10.66
N ARG A 70 -14.80 -8.73 11.77
CA ARG A 70 -16.15 -8.11 11.82
C ARG A 70 -16.12 -6.60 11.63
N LEU A 71 -15.07 -5.92 12.09
CA LEU A 71 -14.91 -4.48 11.91
C LEU A 71 -14.49 -4.14 10.48
N ASP A 72 -13.63 -4.95 9.86
CA ASP A 72 -13.23 -4.79 8.46
C ASP A 72 -14.44 -5.00 7.52
N ASP A 73 -15.25 -6.04 7.75
CA ASP A 73 -16.50 -6.27 7.00
C ASP A 73 -17.49 -5.10 7.10
N GLU A 74 -17.60 -4.50 8.28
CA GLU A 74 -18.45 -3.34 8.51
C GLU A 74 -17.86 -2.06 7.88
N LEU A 75 -16.53 -1.93 7.85
CA LEU A 75 -15.85 -0.83 7.18
C LEU A 75 -16.07 -0.91 5.66
N ASP A 76 -15.89 -2.08 5.05
CA ASP A 76 -16.13 -2.31 3.63
C ASP A 76 -17.58 -2.04 3.24
N ARG A 77 -18.53 -2.45 4.08
CA ARG A 77 -19.96 -2.11 3.90
C ARG A 77 -20.19 -0.60 3.88
N ARG A 78 -19.59 0.14 4.81
CA ARG A 78 -19.74 1.61 4.89
C ARG A 78 -19.05 2.33 3.75
N LEU A 79 -17.88 1.87 3.33
CA LEU A 79 -17.16 2.40 2.16
C LEU A 79 -17.97 2.20 0.88
N THR A 80 -18.59 1.02 0.70
CA THR A 80 -19.49 0.75 -0.43
C THR A 80 -20.70 1.69 -0.41
N GLN A 81 -21.36 1.85 0.74
CA GLN A 81 -22.49 2.78 0.89
C GLN A 81 -22.12 4.25 0.68
N ALA A 82 -20.86 4.64 0.96
CA ALA A 82 -20.37 5.99 0.73
C ALA A 82 -19.94 6.25 -0.73
N GLY A 83 -19.51 5.20 -1.45
CA GLY A 83 -19.14 5.26 -2.88
C GLY A 83 -20.33 5.20 -3.84
N ASP A 84 -21.47 4.66 -3.40
CA ASP A 84 -22.72 4.58 -4.17
C ASP A 84 -23.56 5.88 -4.14
N ARG A 85 -22.97 7.02 -3.76
CA ARG A 85 -23.68 8.32 -3.63
C ARG A 85 -23.14 9.38 -4.58
#